data_AF-V9WE92-F1
#
_entry.id   AF-V9WE92-F1
#
_cell.length_a   1.000
_cell.length_b   1.000
_cell.length_c   1.000
_cell.angle_alpha   90.00
_cell.angle_beta   90.00
_cell.angle_gamma   90.00
#
_symmetry.space_group_name_H-M   'P 1'
#
loop_
_entity.id
_entity.type
_entity.pdbx_description
1 polymer ?
#
loop_
_entity_poly.entity_id
_entity_poly.type
_entity_poly.pdbx_seq_one_letter_code
_entity_poly.pdbx_strand_id
1 'polypeptide(L)' 'MARIHFGSVQIGSISDSSAVHSGENHLIGWKQASKKNEGFGKLGGRKNQYANSRHVVCDKDVLDEIGPEMNEKP' A
#
# COMPACT_ATOMS: atom_id res chain seq x y z
N MET A 1 -22.77 -4.28 31.83
CA MET A 1 -22.00 -4.70 30.63
C MET A 1 -22.99 -5.18 29.59
N ALA A 2 -22.97 -4.60 28.39
CA ALA A 2 -23.85 -5.01 27.30
C ALA A 2 -23.07 -5.91 26.33
N ARG A 3 -23.71 -6.99 25.89
CA ARG A 3 -23.14 -7.94 24.92
C ARG A 3 -23.70 -7.59 23.54
N ILE A 4 -22.87 -7.02 22.69
CA ILE A 4 -23.24 -6.61 21.33
C ILE A 4 -22.92 -7.77 20.39
N HIS A 5 -23.93 -8.22 19.64
CA HIS A 5 -23.81 -9.27 18.65
C HIS A 5 -24.02 -8.68 17.25
N PHE A 6 -23.06 -8.90 16.37
CA PHE A 6 -23.19 -8.57 14.95
C PHE A 6 -23.61 -9.84 14.20
N GLY A 7 -24.67 -9.77 13.39
CA GLY A 7 -25.15 -10.91 12.61
C GLY A 7 -24.23 -11.26 11.44
N SER A 8 -23.65 -10.26 10.76
CA SER A 8 -22.62 -10.46 9.75
C SER A 8 -21.76 -9.19 9.60
N VAL A 9 -20.50 -9.38 9.21
CA VAL A 9 -19.60 -8.31 8.78
C VAL A 9 -19.27 -8.56 7.32
N GLN A 10 -19.64 -7.63 6.45
CA GLN A 10 -19.38 -7.72 5.02
C GLN A 10 -18.38 -6.64 4.63
N ILE A 11 -17.26 -7.05 4.04
CA ILE A 11 -16.20 -6.15 3.57
C ILE A 11 -16.28 -6.15 2.05
N GLY A 12 -16.75 -5.04 1.47
CA GLY A 12 -16.95 -4.93 0.03
C GLY A 12 -15.64 -4.82 -0.76
N SER A 13 -14.66 -4.12 -0.20
CA SER A 13 -13.33 -3.99 -0.77
C SER A 13 -12.33 -3.51 0.27
N ILE A 14 -11.08 -3.92 0.12
CA ILE A 14 -9.92 -3.35 0.82
C ILE A 14 -8.93 -2.86 -0.24
N SER A 15 -8.22 -1.79 0.06
CA SER A 15 -7.16 -1.25 -0.80
C SER A 15 -5.79 -1.68 -0.29
N ASP A 16 -4.75 -1.26 -1.01
CA ASP A 16 -3.38 -1.43 -0.55
C ASP A 16 -3.20 -0.85 0.86
N SER A 17 -2.25 -1.41 1.61
CA SER A 17 -1.90 -1.00 2.98
C SER A 17 -3.05 -1.10 4.00
N SER A 18 -4.06 -1.92 3.73
CA SER A 18 -5.24 -2.05 4.60
C SER A 18 -5.22 -3.35 5.42
N ALA A 19 -5.89 -3.32 6.58
CA ALA A 19 -6.01 -4.46 7.47
C ALA A 19 -7.37 -4.46 8.18
N VAL A 20 -7.95 -5.63 8.39
CA VAL A 20 -9.21 -5.79 9.11
C VAL A 20 -8.99 -6.72 10.29
N HIS A 21 -9.33 -6.24 11.48
CA HIS A 21 -9.12 -6.94 12.75
C HIS A 21 -10.43 -6.99 13.53
N SER A 22 -10.70 -8.11 14.20
CA SER A 22 -11.91 -8.33 14.99
C SER A 22 -11.56 -9.07 16.29
N GLY A 23 -12.21 -8.72 17.39
CA GLY A 23 -11.87 -9.20 18.73
C GLY A 23 -10.80 -8.36 19.42
N GLU A 24 -10.08 -8.95 20.38
CA GLU A 24 -8.96 -8.30 21.06
C GLU A 24 -7.70 -8.42 20.21
N ASN A 25 -7.19 -7.29 19.74
CA ASN A 25 -6.06 -7.25 18.81
C ASN A 25 -4.98 -6.31 19.32
N HIS A 26 -3.72 -6.72 19.16
CA HIS A 26 -2.57 -5.93 19.54
C HIS A 26 -1.61 -5.86 18.36
N LEU A 27 -1.66 -4.75 17.61
CA LEU A 27 -0.89 -4.56 16.39
C LEU A 27 0.39 -3.80 16.72
N ILE A 28 1.48 -4.51 17.03
CA ILE A 28 2.80 -3.90 17.18
C ILE A 28 3.57 -4.02 15.87
N GLY A 29 4.30 -2.97 15.51
CA GLY A 29 5.25 -3.02 14.40
C GLY A 29 4.59 -3.05 13.03
N TRP A 30 3.29 -2.74 12.93
CA TRP A 30 2.61 -2.62 11.65
C TRP A 30 3.30 -1.56 10.79
N LYS A 31 3.83 -1.98 9.65
CA LYS A 31 4.59 -1.15 8.72
C LYS A 31 4.17 -1.51 7.30
N GLN A 32 4.02 -0.49 6.47
CA GLN A 32 3.87 -0.67 5.04
C GLN A 32 4.78 0.32 4.32
N ALA A 33 5.43 -0.16 3.27
CA ALA A 33 6.33 0.59 2.43
C ALA A 33 5.99 0.27 0.96
N SER A 34 6.17 1.23 0.07
CA SER A 34 5.92 1.05 -1.36
C SER A 34 6.71 2.08 -2.15
N LYS A 35 7.77 1.61 -2.82
CA LYS A 35 8.43 2.38 -3.87
C LYS A 35 7.75 2.14 -5.22
N LYS A 36 7.57 3.21 -5.99
CA LYS A 36 7.02 3.15 -7.34
C LYS A 36 7.87 4.00 -8.27
N ASN A 37 8.42 3.39 -9.31
CA ASN A 37 9.24 4.09 -10.29
C ASN A 37 8.80 3.75 -11.72
N GLU A 38 7.93 4.58 -12.28
CA GLU A 38 7.32 4.33 -13.58
C GLU A 38 7.50 5.54 -14.47
N GLY A 39 8.00 5.30 -15.69
CA GLY A 39 8.19 6.36 -16.68
C GLY A 39 6.87 6.77 -17.31
N PHE A 40 6.10 5.79 -17.79
CA PHE A 40 4.78 6.04 -18.34
C PHE A 40 3.68 6.08 -17.28
N GLY A 41 3.77 5.25 -16.25
CA GLY A 41 2.69 5.08 -15.30
C GLY A 41 1.66 4.02 -15.73
N LYS A 42 0.46 4.13 -15.17
CA LYS A 42 -0.68 3.23 -15.44
C LYS A 42 -1.72 3.90 -16.31
N LEU A 43 -2.17 3.22 -17.37
CA LEU A 43 -3.29 3.62 -18.22
C LEU A 43 -4.46 2.64 -18.01
N GLY A 44 -5.56 3.10 -17.40
CA GLY A 44 -6.73 2.27 -17.10
C GLY A 44 -8.03 2.87 -17.64
N GLY A 45 -9.06 2.05 -17.85
CA GLY A 45 -10.35 2.48 -18.41
C GLY A 45 -10.60 1.97 -19.83
N ARG A 46 -11.57 2.57 -20.55
CA ARG A 46 -11.97 2.17 -21.91
C ARG A 46 -11.68 3.29 -22.91
N LYS A 47 -11.34 2.91 -24.15
CA LYS A 47 -11.01 3.81 -25.27
C LYS A 47 -9.77 4.69 -25.02
N ASN A 48 -8.80 4.18 -24.28
CA ASN A 48 -7.54 4.88 -24.09
C ASN A 48 -6.69 4.78 -25.36
N GLN A 49 -6.14 5.91 -25.82
CA GLN A 49 -5.21 5.97 -26.93
C GLN A 49 -3.89 6.53 -26.42
N TYR A 50 -2.79 5.91 -26.84
CA TYR A 50 -1.46 6.30 -26.43
C TYR A 50 -0.48 6.13 -27.58
N ALA A 51 0.19 7.21 -27.98
CA ALA A 51 1.09 7.20 -29.14
C ALA A 51 2.24 8.21 -28.97
N ASN A 52 3.32 8.01 -29.74
CA ASN A 52 4.46 8.91 -29.89
C ASN A 52 5.10 9.38 -28.58
N SER A 53 5.31 8.47 -27.64
CA SER A 53 5.85 8.83 -26.33
C SER A 53 7.13 8.07 -26.01
N ARG A 54 8.07 8.78 -25.37
CA ARG A 54 9.33 8.23 -24.87
C ARG A 54 9.40 8.51 -23.38
N HIS A 55 9.60 7.47 -22.59
CA HIS A 55 9.77 7.57 -21.16
C HIS A 55 11.14 7.11 -20.76
N VAL A 56 11.80 7.88 -19.91
CA VAL A 56 13.06 7.50 -19.31
C VAL A 56 12.91 7.70 -17.82
N VAL A 57 13.13 6.62 -17.09
CA VAL A 57 13.24 6.65 -15.64
C VAL A 57 14.73 6.58 -15.31
N CYS A 58 15.21 7.57 -14.56
CA CYS A 58 16.58 7.56 -14.05
C CYS A 58 16.50 7.78 -12.54
N ASP A 59 16.63 6.70 -11.78
CA ASP A 59 16.80 6.76 -10.33
C ASP A 59 18.30 6.75 -10.04
N LYS A 60 18.76 7.73 -9.26
CA LYS A 60 20.18 7.88 -8.86
C LYS A 60 20.31 7.95 -7.36
N ASP A 61 19.69 7.02 -6.66
CA ASP A 61 19.79 6.80 -5.23
C ASP A 61 20.47 5.45 -4.95
N VAL A 62 21.38 5.44 -3.96
CA VAL A 62 22.13 4.24 -3.50
C VAL A 62 21.28 3.41 -2.50
N LEU A 63 20.18 3.97 -2.02
CA LEU A 63 19.26 3.37 -1.06
C LEU A 63 17.87 3.25 -1.69
N ASP A 64 17.55 2.07 -2.21
CA ASP A 64 16.17 1.69 -2.53
C ASP A 64 15.40 1.54 -1.22
N GLU A 65 14.69 2.59 -0.82
CA GLU A 65 13.79 2.61 0.34
C GLU A 65 14.52 2.27 1.67
N ILE A 66 14.74 3.28 2.53
CA ILE A 66 15.11 2.98 3.92
C ILE A 66 13.90 2.26 4.52
N GLY A 67 13.95 0.92 4.50
CA GLY A 67 13.08 0.10 5.32
C GLY A 67 13.15 0.64 6.75
N PRO A 68 12.07 0.55 7.53
CA PRO A 68 11.96 1.19 8.84
C PRO A 68 12.84 0.55 9.95
N GLU A 69 14.06 0.13 9.61
CA GLU A 69 15.07 -0.49 10.47
C GLU A 69 16.29 0.41 10.73
N MET A 70 16.22 1.71 10.44
CA MET A 70 17.31 2.65 10.81
C MET A 70 16.93 3.61 11.93
N ASN A 71 16.21 3.15 12.97
CA ASN A 71 16.13 3.88 14.25
C ASN A 71 15.94 3.01 15.50
N GLU A 72 16.16 1.70 15.43
CA GLU A 72 16.34 0.87 16.64
C GLU A 72 17.83 0.56 16.81
N LYS A 73 18.57 1.53 17.33
CA LYS A 73 19.77 1.22 18.11
C LYS A 73 19.32 1.00 19.57
N PRO A 74 19.92 0.04 20.29
CA PRO A 74 19.60 -0.20 21.70
C PRO A 74 19.85 1.05 22.56
#